data_AF-A0A1B6JRA9-F1
#
_entry.id   AF-A0A1B6JRA9-F1
#
_cell.length_a   1.000
_cell.length_b   1.000
_cell.length_c   1.000
_cell.angle_alpha   90.00
_cell.angle_beta   90.00
_cell.angle_gamma   90.00
#
_symmetry.space_group_name_H-M   'P 1'
#
loop_
_entity.id
_entity.type
_entity.pdbx_description
1 polymer ?
#
loop_
_entity_poly.entity_id
_entity_poly.type
_entity_poly.pdbx_seq_one_letter_code
_entity_poly.pdbx_strand_id
1 'polypeptide(L)'
;LSYDQQWGSRPRRSHNLGYLPWNEANKVPTLSQWFHDMSPFYFCCLWQEEQAVGCETYRFERRPSQDCVAYQPPYVATVFGDPHIITFDELEYTFNGKGEYVLVHVNSSKAKFDVQGRFEQLPNNFYGSVNAT
;
A
#
# COMPACT_ATOMS: atom_id res chain seq x y z
N LEU A 1 -9.48 -7.01 -14.88
CA LEU A 1 -9.13 -5.62 -14.52
C LEU A 1 -10.13 -5.15 -13.47
N SER A 2 -9.76 -5.12 -12.20
CA SER A 2 -10.61 -4.55 -11.15
C SER A 2 -10.50 -3.03 -11.23
N TYR A 3 -11.52 -2.37 -11.77
CA TYR A 3 -11.64 -0.93 -11.65
C TYR A 3 -12.05 -0.60 -10.21
N ASP A 4 -11.40 0.40 -9.61
CA ASP A 4 -11.87 0.96 -8.36
C ASP A 4 -13.26 1.55 -8.60
N GLN A 5 -14.20 1.20 -7.72
CA GLN A 5 -15.52 1.82 -7.74
C GLN A 5 -15.39 3.25 -7.24
N GLN A 6 -16.01 4.20 -7.93
CA GLN A 6 -16.00 5.64 -7.59
C GLN A 6 -16.39 5.93 -6.13
N TRP A 7 -17.11 5.01 -5.48
CA TRP A 7 -17.62 5.14 -4.11
C TRP A 7 -17.00 4.13 -3.12
N GLY A 8 -15.84 3.55 -3.44
CA GLY A 8 -15.07 2.69 -2.55
C GLY A 8 -15.46 1.21 -2.57
N SER A 9 -14.90 0.46 -1.62
CA SER A 9 -15.05 -0.99 -1.53
C SER A 9 -16.41 -1.42 -0.95
N ARG A 10 -16.89 -2.60 -1.37
CA ARG A 10 -18.09 -3.23 -0.80
C ARG A 10 -17.94 -3.41 0.71
N PRO A 11 -19.04 -3.41 1.48
CA PRO A 11 -19.00 -3.43 2.94
C PRO A 11 -18.28 -4.63 3.57
N ARG A 12 -17.90 -5.67 2.83
CA ARG A 12 -17.37 -6.94 3.35
C ARG A 12 -16.08 -6.75 4.16
N ARG A 13 -16.22 -6.56 5.48
CA ARG A 13 -15.15 -6.49 6.47
C ARG A 13 -15.13 -7.68 7.44
N SER A 14 -16.00 -8.67 7.23
CA SER A 14 -16.17 -9.80 8.16
C SER A 14 -15.04 -10.81 8.09
N HIS A 15 -14.75 -11.40 9.24
CA HIS A 15 -13.90 -12.58 9.38
C HIS A 15 -14.67 -13.68 10.12
N ASN A 16 -14.39 -14.95 9.78
CA ASN A 16 -15.08 -16.11 10.36
C ASN A 16 -14.88 -16.27 11.88
N LEU A 17 -13.80 -15.69 12.43
CA LEU A 17 -13.42 -15.82 13.85
C LEU A 17 -13.76 -14.60 14.72
N GLY A 18 -14.47 -13.60 14.18
CA GLY A 18 -14.85 -12.31 14.85
C GLY A 18 -14.30 -12.08 16.26
N TYR A 19 -13.23 -11.28 16.38
CA TYR A 19 -12.48 -11.09 17.64
C TYR A 19 -12.76 -9.73 18.28
N LEU A 20 -12.74 -9.65 19.61
CA LEU A 20 -12.87 -8.39 20.36
C LEU A 20 -11.57 -7.58 20.28
N PRO A 21 -11.57 -6.25 20.05
CA PRO A 21 -12.71 -5.38 19.79
C PRO A 21 -13.17 -5.40 18.31
N TRP A 22 -14.49 -5.38 18.09
CA TRP A 22 -15.12 -5.47 16.75
C TRP A 22 -15.01 -4.19 15.91
N ASN A 23 -13.97 -3.38 16.13
CA ASN A 23 -13.77 -2.07 15.51
C ASN A 23 -12.65 -2.05 14.44
N GLU A 24 -11.99 -3.19 14.19
CA GLU A 24 -10.95 -3.31 13.18
C GLU A 24 -11.42 -4.12 11.96
N ALA A 25 -10.82 -3.82 10.80
CA ALA A 25 -10.99 -4.62 9.59
C ALA A 25 -10.60 -6.08 9.88
N ASN A 26 -11.43 -7.03 9.44
CA ASN A 26 -11.26 -8.47 9.68
C ASN A 26 -11.47 -8.93 11.15
N LYS A 27 -12.05 -8.09 12.02
CA LYS A 27 -12.46 -8.51 13.37
C LYS A 27 -13.97 -8.50 13.59
N VAL A 28 -14.76 -8.15 12.57
CA VAL A 28 -16.23 -8.09 12.65
C VAL A 28 -16.85 -9.49 12.45
N PRO A 29 -17.71 -9.96 13.36
CA PRO A 29 -18.46 -11.20 13.19
C PRO A 29 -19.35 -11.21 11.94
N THR A 30 -19.53 -12.38 11.32
CA THR A 30 -20.31 -12.51 10.07
C THR A 30 -21.77 -12.07 10.21
N LEU A 31 -22.43 -12.37 11.34
CA LEU A 31 -23.84 -12.02 11.52
C LEU A 31 -24.03 -10.51 11.74
N SER A 32 -23.18 -9.87 12.55
CA SER A 32 -23.24 -8.43 12.75
C SER A 32 -22.91 -7.69 11.45
N GLN A 33 -21.94 -8.18 10.68
CA GLN A 33 -21.64 -7.68 9.34
C GLN A 33 -22.85 -7.74 8.42
N TRP A 34 -23.55 -8.88 8.41
CA TRP A 34 -24.73 -9.05 7.56
C TRP A 34 -25.80 -8.02 7.88
N PHE A 35 -26.13 -7.87 9.17
CA PHE A 35 -27.21 -7.00 9.63
C PHE A 35 -26.89 -5.50 9.54
N HIS A 36 -25.67 -5.10 9.88
CA HIS A 36 -25.31 -3.68 9.98
C HIS A 36 -24.69 -3.09 8.71
N ASP A 37 -24.20 -3.92 7.79
CA ASP A 37 -23.51 -3.43 6.60
C ASP A 37 -24.10 -4.01 5.31
N MET A 38 -24.28 -5.34 5.21
CA MET A 38 -24.75 -5.96 3.95
C MET A 38 -26.22 -5.65 3.67
N SER A 39 -27.13 -5.96 4.59
CA SER A 39 -28.56 -5.69 4.39
C SER A 39 -28.87 -4.22 4.11
N PRO A 40 -28.41 -3.23 4.89
CA PRO A 40 -28.68 -1.82 4.57
C PRO A 40 -28.05 -1.40 3.24
N PHE A 41 -26.89 -1.92 2.85
CA PHE A 41 -26.33 -1.63 1.52
C PHE A 41 -27.27 -2.06 0.38
N TYR A 42 -27.92 -3.22 0.48
CA TYR A 42 -28.87 -3.67 -0.53
C TYR A 42 -30.08 -2.73 -0.63
N PHE A 43 -30.72 -2.45 0.50
CA PHE A 43 -31.93 -1.62 0.54
C PHE A 43 -31.66 -0.14 0.25
N CYS A 44 -30.54 0.41 0.72
CA CYS A 44 -30.24 1.84 0.63
C CYS A 44 -29.46 2.21 -0.63
N CYS A 45 -28.60 1.33 -1.16
CA CYS A 45 -27.71 1.67 -2.28
C CYS A 45 -27.85 0.75 -3.50
N LEU A 46 -27.93 -0.58 -3.34
CA LEU A 46 -27.91 -1.47 -4.51
C LEU A 46 -29.24 -1.49 -5.26
N TRP A 47 -30.36 -1.40 -4.54
CA TRP A 47 -31.70 -1.43 -5.11
C TRP A 47 -32.30 -0.03 -5.32
N GLN A 48 -31.51 1.02 -5.12
CA GLN A 48 -31.90 2.42 -5.29
C GLN A 48 -30.92 3.10 -6.26
N GLU A 49 -31.20 4.34 -6.64
CA GLU A 49 -30.25 5.16 -7.40
C GLU A 49 -29.05 5.56 -6.54
N GLU A 50 -27.89 5.79 -7.17
CA GLU A 50 -26.65 6.08 -6.42
C GLU A 50 -26.72 7.36 -5.59
N GLN A 51 -27.49 8.34 -6.06
CA GLN A 51 -27.71 9.65 -5.44
C GLN A 51 -29.00 9.68 -4.60
N ALA A 52 -29.63 8.52 -4.36
CA ALA A 52 -30.76 8.47 -3.44
C ALA A 52 -30.30 8.88 -2.04
N VAL A 53 -31.12 9.67 -1.33
CA VAL A 53 -30.83 10.14 0.04
C VAL A 53 -30.43 8.99 0.97
N GLY A 54 -31.10 7.84 0.84
CA GLY A 54 -30.75 6.65 1.62
C GLY A 54 -29.34 6.13 1.36
N CYS A 55 -28.87 6.19 0.11
CA CYS A 55 -27.52 5.77 -0.23
C CYS A 55 -26.47 6.79 0.21
N GLU A 56 -26.76 8.09 0.06
CA GLU A 56 -25.90 9.16 0.55
C GLU A 56 -25.73 9.10 2.08
N THR A 57 -26.83 9.00 2.83
CA THR A 57 -26.77 8.82 4.30
C THR A 57 -25.98 7.57 4.69
N TYR A 58 -26.18 6.45 3.98
CA TYR A 58 -25.42 5.24 4.24
C TYR A 58 -23.91 5.44 4.02
N ARG A 59 -23.52 6.03 2.88
CA ARG A 59 -22.12 6.23 2.50
C ARG A 59 -21.41 7.32 3.27
N PHE A 60 -22.05 8.44 3.60
CA PHE A 60 -21.38 9.59 4.19
C PHE A 60 -21.53 9.68 5.70
N GLU A 61 -22.65 9.21 6.27
CA GLU A 61 -22.91 9.34 7.71
C GLU A 61 -22.73 8.03 8.49
N ARG A 62 -23.21 6.91 7.93
CA ARG A 62 -23.23 5.62 8.66
C ARG A 62 -21.98 4.78 8.41
N ARG A 63 -21.48 4.78 7.17
CA ARG A 63 -20.35 3.99 6.69
C ARG A 63 -19.46 4.79 5.74
N PRO A 64 -18.85 5.90 6.24
CA PRO A 64 -17.85 6.63 5.48
C PRO A 64 -16.75 5.68 5.01
N SER A 65 -16.59 5.59 3.70
CA SER A 65 -15.35 5.09 3.11
C SER A 65 -14.22 5.99 3.59
N GLN A 66 -13.06 5.41 3.86
CA GLN A 66 -11.88 6.23 4.11
C GLN A 66 -11.62 7.06 2.85
N ASP A 67 -11.68 8.37 2.97
CA ASP A 67 -11.17 9.30 1.98
C ASP A 67 -9.65 9.35 2.16
N CYS A 68 -8.90 9.35 1.06
CA CYS A 68 -7.43 9.30 1.11
C CYS A 68 -6.80 10.59 1.69
N VAL A 69 -7.59 11.45 2.35
CA VAL A 69 -7.23 12.77 2.88
C VAL A 69 -6.12 12.69 3.93
N ALA A 70 -5.97 11.57 4.63
CA ALA A 70 -4.89 11.32 5.58
C ALA A 70 -3.93 10.19 5.15
N TYR A 71 -3.99 9.76 3.90
CA TYR A 71 -3.08 8.72 3.41
C TYR A 71 -1.67 9.29 3.27
N GLN A 72 -0.74 8.77 4.07
CA GLN A 72 0.69 9.01 3.89
C GLN A 72 1.27 7.88 3.05
N PRO A 73 1.66 8.13 1.78
CA PRO A 73 2.29 7.11 0.97
C PRO A 73 3.66 6.73 1.55
N PRO A 74 4.09 5.47 1.37
CA PRO A 74 5.47 5.10 1.69
C PRO A 74 6.44 5.81 0.74
N TYR A 75 7.61 6.17 1.26
CA TYR A 75 8.72 6.67 0.45
C TYR A 75 9.43 5.49 -0.22
N VAL A 76 9.81 5.67 -1.48
CA VAL A 76 10.47 4.63 -2.29
C VAL A 76 11.85 5.13 -2.69
N ALA A 77 12.85 4.29 -2.47
CA ALA A 77 14.19 4.46 -3.01
C ALA A 77 14.46 3.34 -4.02
N THR A 78 15.25 3.60 -5.05
CA THR A 78 15.58 2.62 -6.09
C THR A 78 17.06 2.65 -6.43
N VAL A 79 17.58 1.48 -6.80
CA VAL A 79 18.91 1.29 -7.35
C VAL A 79 18.74 0.55 -8.67
N PHE A 80 19.28 1.11 -9.76
CA PHE A 80 19.15 0.52 -11.08
C PHE A 80 20.42 0.75 -11.92
N GLY A 81 20.62 -0.14 -12.90
CA GLY A 81 21.78 -0.06 -13.79
C GLY A 81 23.13 -0.15 -13.07
N ASP A 82 24.09 0.62 -13.56
CA ASP A 82 25.43 0.84 -13.05
C ASP A 82 25.47 2.12 -12.20
N PRO A 83 25.81 2.03 -10.91
CA PRO A 83 24.79 2.23 -9.90
C PRO A 83 24.21 3.64 -9.93
N HIS A 84 23.00 3.75 -10.49
CA HIS A 84 22.16 4.93 -10.34
C HIS A 84 21.22 4.70 -9.16
N ILE A 85 21.25 5.65 -8.24
CA ILE A 85 20.54 5.59 -6.97
C ILE A 85 19.58 6.77 -6.93
N ILE A 86 18.31 6.49 -6.62
CA ILE A 86 17.34 7.51 -6.22
C ILE A 86 17.03 7.26 -4.76
N THR A 87 17.35 8.23 -3.91
CA THR A 87 17.13 8.14 -2.46
C THR A 87 15.67 8.39 -2.10
N PHE A 88 15.30 8.16 -0.83
CA PHE A 88 13.92 8.32 -0.35
C PHE A 88 13.38 9.76 -0.43
N ASP A 89 14.27 10.74 -0.51
CA ASP A 89 14.00 12.17 -0.73
C ASP A 89 14.10 12.58 -2.21
N GLU A 90 14.01 11.60 -3.13
CA GLU A 90 13.98 11.80 -4.58
C GLU A 90 15.27 12.38 -5.18
N LEU A 91 16.40 12.26 -4.47
CA LEU A 91 17.67 12.77 -4.96
C LEU A 91 18.42 11.70 -5.76
N GLU A 92 18.83 12.10 -6.97
CA GLU A 92 19.53 11.23 -7.91
C GLU A 92 21.04 11.33 -7.73
N TYR A 93 21.69 10.18 -7.62
CA TYR A 93 23.14 10.06 -7.54
C TYR A 93 23.64 8.93 -8.44
N THR A 94 24.78 9.16 -9.09
CA THR A 94 25.55 8.10 -9.76
C THR A 94 26.74 7.74 -8.88
N PHE A 95 26.89 6.46 -8.54
CA PHE A 95 27.94 5.99 -7.66
C PHE A 95 28.63 4.74 -8.23
N ASN A 96 29.80 4.94 -8.82
CA ASN A 96 30.56 3.88 -9.49
C ASN A 96 31.58 3.18 -8.56
N GLY A 97 31.31 3.15 -7.26
CA GLY A 97 32.15 2.48 -6.28
C GLY A 97 32.01 0.95 -6.35
N LYS A 98 33.14 0.23 -6.31
CA LYS A 98 33.16 -1.24 -6.24
C LYS A 98 33.32 -1.67 -4.79
N GLY A 99 32.45 -2.56 -4.33
CA GLY A 99 32.49 -3.07 -2.97
C GLY A 99 31.13 -3.35 -2.37
N GLU A 100 31.10 -3.50 -1.05
CA GLU A 100 29.88 -3.68 -0.27
C GLU A 100 29.47 -2.37 0.38
N TYR A 101 28.20 -2.03 0.24
CA TYR A 101 27.64 -0.79 0.75
C TYR A 101 26.32 -1.08 1.48
N VAL A 102 26.05 -0.29 2.50
CA VAL A 102 24.77 -0.32 3.21
C VAL A 102 23.85 0.69 2.54
N LEU A 103 22.78 0.20 1.91
CA LEU A 103 21.80 1.02 1.19
C LEU A 103 20.76 1.62 2.12
N VAL A 104 20.34 0.86 3.14
CA VAL A 104 19.41 1.31 4.17
C VAL A 104 19.91 0.84 5.51
N HIS A 105 20.00 1.75 6.48
CA HIS A 105 20.35 1.46 7.86
C HIS A 105 19.32 2.11 8.80
N VAL A 106 18.68 1.29 9.62
CA VAL A 106 17.72 1.73 10.64
C VAL A 106 18.23 1.28 12.00
N ASN A 107 18.54 2.23 12.86
CA ASN A 107 18.93 1.98 14.24
C ASN A 107 18.01 2.72 15.21
N SER A 108 16.81 2.17 15.42
CA SER A 108 15.82 2.69 16.35
C SER A 108 15.59 1.71 17.50
N SER A 109 15.10 2.22 18.64
CA SER A 109 14.70 1.37 19.77
C SER A 109 13.57 0.40 19.44
N LYS A 110 12.74 0.72 18.43
CA LYS A 110 11.61 -0.11 18.00
C LYS A 110 11.99 -1.15 16.95
N ALA A 111 12.98 -0.86 16.10
CA ALA A 111 13.35 -1.69 14.98
C ALA A 111 14.80 -1.46 14.57
N LYS A 112 15.49 -2.55 14.24
CA LYS A 112 16.80 -2.57 13.61
C LYS A 112 16.67 -3.25 12.27
N PHE A 113 17.14 -2.60 11.20
CA PHE A 113 16.97 -3.09 9.84
C PHE A 113 18.10 -2.58 8.94
N ASP A 114 18.73 -3.50 8.22
CA ASP A 114 19.83 -3.20 7.31
C ASP A 114 19.59 -3.84 5.94
N VAL A 115 19.82 -3.08 4.88
CA VAL A 115 19.87 -3.55 3.49
C VAL A 115 21.26 -3.31 2.96
N GLN A 116 21.92 -4.37 2.50
CA GLN A 116 23.26 -4.31 1.96
C GLN A 116 23.22 -4.65 0.47
N GLY A 117 23.97 -3.88 -0.33
CA GLY A 117 24.17 -4.10 -1.75
C GLY A 117 25.65 -4.27 -2.04
N ARG A 118 26.00 -5.25 -2.88
CA ARG A 118 27.35 -5.40 -3.40
C ARG A 118 27.40 -4.96 -4.86
N PHE A 119 28.29 -4.02 -5.15
CA PHE A 119 28.52 -3.50 -6.50
C PHE A 119 29.82 -4.09 -7.05
N GLU A 120 29.68 -4.93 -8.08
CA GLU A 120 30.78 -5.60 -8.76
C GLU A 120 30.81 -5.20 -10.24
N GLN A 121 32.01 -5.20 -10.83
CA GLN A 121 32.13 -5.00 -12.27
C GLN A 121 31.75 -6.28 -13.00
N LEU A 122 30.91 -6.15 -14.02
CA LEU A 122 30.58 -7.29 -14.89
C LEU A 122 31.84 -7.83 -15.58
N PRO A 123 31.92 -9.15 -15.81
CA PRO A 123 33.02 -9.74 -16.57
C PRO A 123 33.04 -9.18 -17.99
N ASN A 124 34.21 -9.21 -18.61
CA ASN A 124 34.37 -8.80 -20.00
C ASN A 124 33.43 -9.61 -20.91
N ASN A 125 32.71 -8.91 -21.78
CA ASN A 125 31.89 -9.51 -22.82
C ASN A 125 32.68 -9.58 -24.14
N PHE A 126 32.07 -10.10 -25.20
CA PHE A 126 32.69 -10.16 -26.54
C PHE A 126 33.13 -8.77 -27.06
N TYR A 127 32.48 -7.71 -26.61
CA TYR A 127 32.75 -6.31 -26.98
C TYR A 127 33.77 -5.62 -26.06
N GLY A 128 34.30 -6.31 -25.03
CA GLY A 128 35.29 -5.78 -24.10
C GLY A 128 34.78 -5.60 -22.67
N SER A 129 35.43 -4.71 -21.92
CA SER A 129 35.05 -4.40 -20.53
C SER A 129 33.80 -3.53 -20.46
N VAL A 130 32.87 -3.89 -19.59
CA VAL A 130 31.69 -3.07 -19.30
C VAL A 130 32.09 -1.99 -18.29
N ASN A 131 32.05 -0.74 -18.70
CA ASN A 131 32.34 0.41 -17.85
C ASN A 131 31.03 1.02 -17.35
N ALA A 132 31.07 1.53 -16.12
CA ALA A 132 29.99 2.34 -15.58
C ALA A 132 30.01 3.74 -16.21
N THR A 133 28.85 4.39 -16.23
CA THR A 133 28.54 5.67 -16.85
C THR A 133 28.66 6.85 -15.89
#